data_AF-A0A2E3P5L0-F1
#
_entry.id   AF-A0A2E3P5L0-F1
#
_cell.length_a   1.000
_cell.length_b   1.000
_cell.length_c   1.000
_cell.angle_alpha   90.00
_cell.angle_beta   90.00
_cell.angle_gamma   90.00
#
_symmetry.space_group_name_H-M   'P 1'
#
loop_
_entity.id
_entity.type
_entity.pdbx_description
1 polymer ?
#
loop_
_entity_poly.entity_id
_entity_poly.type
_entity_poly.pdbx_seq_one_letter_code
_entity_poly.pdbx_strand_id
1 'polypeptide(L)'
;MDRYPFLEEYMKVLPFIGAAAIALALAAPAKAVDVTNEQETEIQLTVSDSEGSEMVNIAAGETIPNLCEKCKLVLGDEAVSVQGDQVAVIRGGKISIRTN
;
A
#
# COMPACT_ATOMS: atom_id res chain seq x y z
N MET A 1 54.51 45.35 22.29
CA MET A 1 53.25 44.71 21.86
C MET A 1 53.61 43.41 21.15
N ASP A 2 54.32 42.50 21.79
CA ASP A 2 53.98 41.63 22.94
C ASP A 2 53.50 40.26 22.46
N ARG A 3 54.29 39.27 22.87
CA ARG A 3 54.26 37.86 22.51
C ARG A 3 53.07 37.15 23.17
N TYR A 4 52.59 36.12 22.48
CA TYR A 4 51.70 35.06 22.95
C TYR A 4 52.00 34.58 24.38
N PRO A 5 50.95 34.26 25.14
CA PRO A 5 51.01 33.05 25.95
C PRO A 5 49.78 32.15 25.74
N PHE A 6 50.03 30.83 25.77
CA PHE A 6 49.17 29.78 26.33
C PHE A 6 47.75 29.66 25.74
N LEU A 7 47.38 28.65 24.92
CA LEU A 7 47.50 27.20 25.15
C LEU A 7 47.42 26.82 26.62
N GLU A 8 46.22 26.82 27.21
CA GLU A 8 45.76 25.78 28.14
C GLU A 8 44.29 26.00 28.50
N GLU A 9 43.56 24.88 28.69
CA GLU A 9 42.13 24.78 29.04
C GLU A 9 41.16 25.31 27.96
N TYR A 10 40.39 24.50 27.24
CA TYR A 10 39.44 23.53 27.75
C TYR A 10 39.22 22.45 26.67
N MET A 11 40.09 21.45 26.63
CA MET A 11 39.67 20.10 26.23
C MET A 11 38.75 19.55 27.34
N LYS A 12 37.50 20.03 27.38
CA LYS A 12 36.38 19.35 28.02
C LYS A 12 35.45 18.96 26.89
N VAL A 13 35.75 17.82 26.26
CA VAL A 13 34.98 16.60 26.47
C VAL A 13 33.49 16.89 26.32
N LEU A 14 32.98 16.63 25.13
CA LEU A 14 31.74 15.88 24.92
C LEU A 14 31.68 15.58 23.42
N PRO A 15 32.07 14.36 22.98
CA PRO A 15 31.72 13.94 21.65
C PRO A 15 30.19 13.83 21.65
N PHE A 16 29.50 14.81 21.06
CA PHE A 16 28.11 14.65 20.65
C PHE A 16 28.11 13.60 19.53
N ILE A 17 28.17 12.34 19.94
CA ILE A 17 27.79 11.19 19.12
C ILE A 17 26.28 11.33 18.96
N GLY A 18 25.88 12.19 18.04
CA GLY A 18 24.52 12.25 17.53
C GLY A 18 24.30 11.01 16.68
N ALA A 19 24.06 9.87 17.32
CA ALA A 19 23.50 8.71 16.65
C ALA A 19 22.06 9.09 16.25
N ALA A 20 21.91 9.68 15.06
CA ALA A 20 20.62 9.74 14.40
C ALA A 20 20.24 8.30 14.05
N ALA A 21 19.51 7.66 14.96
CA ALA A 21 18.84 6.41 14.68
C ALA A 21 17.77 6.71 13.61
N ILE A 22 18.14 6.51 12.35
CA ILE A 22 17.19 6.50 11.25
C ILE A 22 16.33 5.26 11.46
N ALA A 23 15.23 5.42 12.18
CA ALA A 23 14.16 4.44 12.21
C ALA A 23 13.57 4.42 10.80
N LEU A 24 14.13 3.55 9.94
CA LEU A 24 13.46 3.08 8.74
C LEU A 24 12.23 2.33 9.23
N ALA A 25 11.13 3.06 9.40
CA ALA A 25 9.82 2.47 9.56
C ALA A 25 9.62 1.62 8.31
N LEU A 26 9.74 0.30 8.48
CA LEU A 26 9.33 -0.67 7.49
C LEU A 26 7.85 -0.39 7.24
N ALA A 27 7.53 0.27 6.13
CA ALA A 27 6.18 0.24 5.59
C ALA A 27 5.90 -1.25 5.38
N ALA A 28 5.11 -1.85 6.27
CA ALA A 28 4.65 -3.20 6.07
C ALA A 28 4.00 -3.24 4.68
N PRO A 29 4.25 -4.30 3.87
CA PRO A 29 3.55 -4.44 2.61
C PRO A 29 2.07 -4.42 2.94
N ALA A 30 1.41 -3.32 2.58
CA ALA A 30 0.01 -3.19 2.85
C ALA A 30 -0.67 -4.27 2.01
N LYS A 31 -1.32 -5.20 2.70
CA LYS A 31 -1.98 -6.30 2.02
C LYS A 31 -3.08 -5.67 1.16
N ALA A 32 -3.01 -5.90 -0.14
CA ALA A 32 -3.96 -5.36 -1.09
C ALA A 32 -4.69 -6.51 -1.79
N VAL A 33 -5.94 -6.24 -2.13
CA VAL A 33 -6.90 -7.19 -2.68
C VAL A 33 -6.53 -7.49 -4.12
N ASP A 34 -6.44 -8.76 -4.45
CA ASP A 34 -6.30 -9.21 -5.83
C ASP A 34 -7.69 -9.44 -6.43
N VAL A 35 -7.92 -9.00 -7.67
CA VAL A 35 -9.18 -9.22 -8.38
C VAL A 35 -8.95 -10.04 -9.62
N THR A 36 -9.67 -11.15 -9.76
CA THR A 36 -9.58 -12.05 -10.91
C THR A 36 -10.91 -12.13 -11.63
N ASN A 37 -10.88 -11.91 -12.95
CA ASN A 37 -12.01 -12.17 -13.83
C ASN A 37 -11.94 -13.62 -14.37
N GLU A 38 -12.70 -14.54 -13.79
CA GLU A 38 -12.83 -15.92 -14.28
C GLU A 38 -13.97 -16.06 -15.32
N GLN A 39 -14.42 -14.96 -15.94
CA GLN A 39 -15.41 -14.98 -17.03
C GLN A 39 -14.74 -15.05 -18.41
N GLU A 40 -15.53 -15.44 -19.42
CA GLU A 40 -15.10 -15.50 -20.83
C GLU A 40 -15.17 -14.13 -21.53
N THR A 41 -15.67 -13.10 -20.83
CA THR A 41 -15.84 -11.73 -21.36
C THR A 41 -15.09 -10.73 -20.50
N GLU A 42 -14.71 -9.60 -21.10
CA GLU A 42 -14.26 -8.42 -20.36
C GLU A 42 -15.39 -7.95 -19.41
N ILE A 43 -14.98 -7.42 -18.27
CA ILE A 43 -15.87 -6.77 -17.31
C ILE A 43 -15.40 -5.36 -17.01
N GLN A 44 -16.35 -4.50 -16.67
CA GLN A 44 -16.09 -3.20 -16.07
C GLN A 44 -16.46 -3.26 -14.59
N LEU A 45 -15.46 -3.11 -13.74
CA LEU A 45 -15.60 -3.13 -12.30
C LEU A 45 -15.47 -1.70 -11.75
N THR A 46 -16.42 -1.26 -10.94
CA THR A 46 -16.25 -0.01 -10.19
C THR A 46 -15.59 -0.33 -8.86
N VAL A 47 -14.48 0.32 -8.58
CA VAL A 47 -13.70 0.20 -7.36
C VAL A 47 -13.87 1.50 -6.59
N SER A 48 -14.45 1.43 -5.40
CA SER A 48 -14.66 2.61 -4.55
C SER A 48 -13.90 2.46 -3.24
N ASP A 49 -13.05 3.40 -2.92
CA ASP A 49 -12.30 3.45 -1.66
C ASP A 49 -12.52 4.79 -0.93
N SER A 50 -11.62 5.16 -0.01
CA SER A 50 -11.69 6.44 0.70
C SER A 50 -11.28 7.64 -0.14
N GLU A 51 -10.54 7.43 -1.23
CA GLU A 51 -10.02 8.48 -2.10
C GLU A 51 -11.00 8.82 -3.22
N GLY A 52 -11.76 7.83 -3.69
CA GLY A 52 -12.78 8.07 -4.69
C GLY A 52 -13.40 6.81 -5.25
N SER A 53 -13.80 6.87 -6.51
CA SER A 53 -14.28 5.72 -7.24
C SER A 53 -13.72 5.76 -8.65
N GLU A 54 -13.19 4.62 -9.08
CA GLU A 54 -12.63 4.43 -10.40
C GLU A 54 -13.30 3.24 -11.09
N MET A 55 -13.31 3.26 -12.42
CA MET A 55 -13.76 2.13 -13.23
C MET A 55 -12.54 1.43 -13.82
N VAL A 56 -12.46 0.14 -13.57
CA VAL A 56 -11.36 -0.71 -13.99
C VAL A 56 -11.93 -1.76 -14.94
N ASN A 57 -11.40 -1.79 -16.16
CA ASN A 57 -11.74 -2.84 -17.11
C ASN A 57 -10.77 -4.02 -16.88
N ILE A 58 -11.33 -5.22 -16.74
CA ILE A 58 -10.56 -6.45 -16.49
C ILE A 58 -10.88 -7.42 -17.62
N ALA A 59 -9.85 -7.80 -18.40
CA ALA A 59 -10.04 -8.72 -19.51
C ALA A 59 -10.45 -10.12 -19.02
N ALA A 60 -11.00 -10.92 -19.94
CA ALA A 60 -11.38 -12.31 -19.66
C ALA A 60 -10.16 -13.13 -19.20
N GLY A 61 -10.26 -13.80 -18.05
CA GLY A 61 -9.17 -14.59 -17.48
C GLY A 61 -8.04 -13.78 -16.84
N GLU A 62 -8.15 -12.46 -16.75
CA GLU A 62 -7.11 -11.59 -16.20
C GLU A 62 -7.22 -11.46 -14.66
N THR A 63 -6.05 -11.31 -14.02
CA THR A 63 -5.94 -10.96 -12.61
C THR A 63 -5.24 -9.61 -12.48
N ILE A 64 -5.87 -8.68 -11.76
CA ILE A 64 -5.27 -7.43 -11.32
C ILE A 64 -4.79 -7.60 -9.88
N PRO A 65 -3.47 -7.68 -9.64
CA PRO A 65 -2.95 -7.82 -8.30
C PRO A 65 -2.90 -6.47 -7.57
N ASN A 66 -3.04 -6.50 -6.25
CA ASN A 66 -2.90 -5.34 -5.36
C ASN A 66 -3.78 -4.15 -5.76
N LEU A 67 -5.04 -4.40 -6.13
CA LEU A 67 -5.94 -3.38 -6.63
C LEU A 67 -6.25 -2.31 -5.57
N CYS A 68 -6.51 -2.72 -4.33
CA CYS A 68 -6.85 -1.81 -3.24
C CYS A 68 -6.57 -2.44 -1.87
N GLU A 69 -6.24 -1.67 -0.84
CA GLU A 69 -6.10 -2.21 0.53
C GLU A 69 -7.46 -2.45 1.19
N LYS A 70 -8.42 -1.57 0.95
CA LYS A 70 -9.78 -1.65 1.44
C LYS A 70 -10.68 -0.88 0.50
N CYS A 71 -11.49 -1.59 -0.27
CA CYS A 71 -12.40 -0.97 -1.22
C CYS A 71 -13.71 -1.76 -1.32
N LYS A 72 -14.68 -1.13 -1.96
CA LYS A 72 -15.94 -1.71 -2.36
C LYS A 72 -15.88 -1.97 -3.86
N LEU A 73 -16.00 -3.22 -4.24
CA LEU A 73 -16.10 -3.66 -5.63
C LEU A 73 -17.57 -3.69 -6.02
N VAL A 74 -17.91 -3.09 -7.16
CA VAL A 74 -19.26 -3.05 -7.69
C VAL A 74 -19.26 -3.54 -9.13
N LEU A 75 -20.08 -4.57 -9.39
CA LEU A 75 -20.27 -5.20 -10.69
C LEU A 75 -21.77 -5.26 -11.00
N GLY A 76 -22.25 -4.37 -11.87
CA GLY A 76 -23.69 -4.21 -12.11
C GLY A 76 -24.43 -3.85 -10.82
N ASP A 77 -25.38 -4.69 -10.41
CA ASP A 77 -26.16 -4.51 -9.18
C ASP A 77 -25.49 -5.14 -7.94
N GLU A 78 -24.40 -5.87 -8.11
CA GLU A 78 -23.70 -6.52 -7.01
C GLU A 78 -22.61 -5.61 -6.44
N ALA A 79 -22.52 -5.59 -5.12
CA ALA A 79 -21.56 -4.79 -4.40
C ALA A 79 -20.98 -5.56 -3.21
N VAL A 80 -19.65 -5.66 -3.15
CA VAL A 80 -18.93 -6.42 -2.13
C VAL A 80 -17.78 -5.59 -1.57
N SER A 81 -17.65 -5.54 -0.25
CA SER A 81 -16.51 -4.89 0.41
C SER A 81 -15.39 -5.90 0.62
N VAL A 82 -14.18 -5.51 0.23
CA VAL A 82 -12.97 -6.34 0.28
C VAL A 82 -11.86 -5.59 0.98
N GLN A 83 -10.95 -6.33 1.61
CA GLN A 83 -9.81 -5.74 2.31
C GLN A 83 -8.63 -6.70 2.43
N GLY A 84 -7.42 -6.16 2.52
CA GLY A 84 -6.24 -6.89 2.92
C GLY A 84 -5.84 -7.95 1.90
N ASP A 85 -5.65 -9.17 2.38
CA ASP A 85 -5.26 -10.39 1.65
C ASP A 85 -6.42 -11.13 0.99
N GLN A 86 -7.56 -10.48 0.84
CA GLN A 86 -8.68 -11.09 0.14
C GLN A 86 -8.43 -11.14 -1.36
N VAL A 87 -8.97 -12.18 -1.99
CA VAL A 87 -9.00 -12.33 -3.44
C VAL A 87 -10.46 -12.28 -3.88
N ALA A 88 -10.82 -11.29 -4.68
CA ALA A 88 -12.13 -11.21 -5.30
C ALA A 88 -12.10 -11.94 -6.64
N VAL A 89 -13.01 -12.91 -6.80
CA VAL A 89 -13.13 -13.73 -8.01
C VAL A 89 -14.48 -13.45 -8.64
N ILE A 90 -14.47 -13.04 -9.89
CA ILE A 90 -15.67 -12.67 -10.64
C ILE A 90 -16.02 -13.80 -11.59
N ARG A 91 -17.19 -14.42 -11.40
CA ARG A 91 -17.63 -15.57 -12.18
C ARG A 91 -19.14 -15.59 -12.34
N GLY A 92 -19.62 -15.73 -13.59
CA GLY A 92 -21.05 -15.77 -13.89
C GLY A 92 -21.81 -14.52 -13.45
N GLY A 93 -21.16 -13.35 -13.51
CA GLY A 93 -21.71 -12.07 -13.05
C GLY A 93 -21.81 -11.94 -11.54
N LYS A 94 -21.08 -12.78 -10.78
CA LYS A 94 -21.05 -12.74 -9.32
C LYS A 94 -19.65 -12.51 -8.78
N ILE A 95 -19.53 -11.76 -7.68
CA ILE A 95 -18.30 -11.51 -6.93
C ILE A 95 -18.21 -12.50 -5.76
N SER A 96 -17.20 -13.35 -5.75
CA SER A 96 -16.89 -14.28 -4.65
C SER A 96 -15.59 -13.87 -3.97
N ILE A 97 -15.58 -13.85 -2.63
CA ILE A 97 -14.36 -13.59 -1.87
C ILE A 97 -13.70 -14.90 -1.46
N ARG A 98 -12.40 -15.02 -1.69
CA ARG A 98 -11.53 -16.03 -1.11
C ARG A 98 -10.53 -15.36 -0.17
N THR A 99 -10.14 -16.03 0.89
CA THR A 99 -9.02 -15.61 1.75
C THR A 99 -7.81 -16.45 1.36
N ASN A 100 -6.66 -15.80 1.18
CA ASN A 100 -5.39 -16.48 0.95
C ASN A 100 -4.81 -16.98 2.29
#